data_AF-A0A1U7IIR9-F1
#
_entry.id   AF-A0A1U7IIR9-F1
#
_cell.length_a   1.000
_cell.length_b   1.000
_cell.length_c   1.000
_cell.angle_alpha   90.00
_cell.angle_beta   90.00
_cell.angle_gamma   90.00
#
_symmetry.space_group_name_H-M   'P 1'
#
loop_
_entity.id
_entity.type
_entity.pdbx_description
1 polymer ?
#
loop_
_entity_poly.entity_id
_entity_poly.type
_entity_poly.pdbx_seq_one_letter_code
_entity_poly.pdbx_strand_id
1 'polypeptide(L)'
;MSKLKLFDAVKLIEEIPLIDGGIAPLGTDGVIVEVFNNGEAYLVELFGGWVKAEVGGDFVPSIQDEPLSFMETIGVETVYPHQLKLVKPAREIMGIRKYLTTVLDDLPDNLLAEVCDFAEFLQQRNLNKAS
;
A
#
# COMPACT_ATOMS: atom_id res chain seq x y z
N MET A 1 13.17 -1.01 -15.20
CA MET A 1 12.58 -0.38 -14.00
C MET A 1 12.16 -1.50 -13.06
N SER A 2 12.29 -1.34 -11.74
CA SER A 2 11.74 -2.33 -10.81
C SER A 2 10.21 -2.26 -10.86
N LYS A 3 9.55 -3.42 -10.81
CA LYS A 3 8.09 -3.49 -10.69
C LYS A 3 7.67 -2.93 -9.34
N LEU A 4 6.53 -2.25 -9.33
CA LEU A 4 5.92 -1.77 -8.09
C LEU A 4 5.33 -2.97 -7.34
N LYS A 5 5.21 -2.85 -6.03
CA LYS A 5 4.77 -3.92 -5.13
C LYS A 5 3.52 -3.51 -4.36
N LEU A 6 2.85 -4.53 -3.82
CA LEU A 6 1.77 -4.34 -2.86
C LEU A 6 2.22 -3.39 -1.73
N PHE A 7 1.38 -2.42 -1.42
CA PHE A 7 1.59 -1.35 -0.44
C PHE A 7 2.69 -0.31 -0.74
N ASP A 8 3.26 -0.31 -1.95
CA ASP A 8 4.08 0.83 -2.38
C ASP A 8 3.21 2.09 -2.44
N ALA A 9 3.70 3.19 -1.85
CA ALA A 9 3.09 4.50 -2.06
C ALA A 9 3.54 5.04 -3.42
N VAL A 10 2.55 5.44 -4.21
CA VAL A 10 2.69 5.89 -5.58
C VAL A 10 2.03 7.25 -5.76
N LYS A 11 2.34 7.88 -6.89
CA LYS A 11 1.71 9.12 -7.32
C LYS A 11 1.36 9.01 -8.79
N LEU A 12 0.18 9.48 -9.17
CA LEU A 12 -0.23 9.58 -10.57
C LEU A 12 0.65 10.61 -11.30
N ILE A 13 1.09 10.28 -12.50
CA ILE A 13 1.84 11.22 -13.37
C ILE A 13 1.00 11.75 -14.54
N GLU A 14 -0.28 11.40 -14.59
CA GLU A 14 -1.30 11.92 -15.49
C GLU A 14 -2.67 11.88 -14.81
N GLU A 15 -3.66 12.56 -15.38
CA GLU A 15 -5.04 12.48 -14.91
C GLU A 15 -5.67 11.16 -15.36
N ILE A 16 -6.49 10.54 -14.51
CA ILE A 16 -7.23 9.33 -14.88
C ILE A 16 -8.73 9.48 -14.56
N PRO A 17 -9.62 8.91 -15.39
CA PRO A 17 -11.04 8.85 -15.06
C PRO A 17 -11.30 7.85 -13.92
N LEU A 18 -12.25 8.18 -13.06
CA LEU A 18 -12.73 7.32 -11.98
C LEU A 18 -14.01 6.58 -12.41
N ILE A 19 -14.26 5.40 -11.83
CA ILE A 19 -15.45 4.58 -12.13
C ILE A 19 -16.76 5.32 -11.82
N ASP A 20 -16.77 6.19 -10.82
CA ASP A 20 -17.94 7.00 -10.42
C ASP A 20 -18.21 8.21 -11.33
N GLY A 21 -17.37 8.41 -12.36
CA GLY A 21 -17.45 9.53 -13.30
C GLY A 21 -16.63 10.75 -12.91
N GLY A 22 -15.92 10.71 -11.78
CA GLY A 22 -14.94 11.71 -11.39
C GLY A 22 -13.62 11.62 -12.19
N ILE A 23 -12.69 12.51 -11.87
CA ILE A 23 -11.33 12.51 -12.41
C ILE A 23 -10.35 12.63 -11.25
N ALA A 24 -9.40 11.71 -11.16
CA ALA A 24 -8.24 11.87 -10.29
C ALA A 24 -7.19 12.72 -11.01
N PRO A 25 -6.78 13.87 -10.44
CA PRO A 25 -5.83 14.77 -11.08
C PRO A 25 -4.40 14.23 -11.12
N LEU A 26 -3.57 14.83 -11.98
CA LEU A 26 -2.13 14.60 -11.96
C LEU A 26 -1.58 14.91 -10.57
N GLY A 27 -0.72 14.02 -10.06
CA GLY A 27 -0.09 14.19 -8.75
C GLY A 27 -0.89 13.63 -7.58
N THR A 28 -2.07 13.05 -7.81
CA THR A 28 -2.83 12.30 -6.81
C THR A 28 -1.98 11.20 -6.18
N ASP A 29 -1.95 11.18 -4.86
CA ASP A 29 -1.27 10.13 -4.09
C ASP A 29 -2.12 8.87 -4.06
N GLY A 30 -1.47 7.71 -4.02
CA GLY A 30 -2.15 6.44 -3.93
C GLY A 30 -1.29 5.34 -3.34
N VAL A 31 -1.92 4.20 -3.07
CA VAL A 31 -1.26 3.00 -2.57
C VAL A 31 -1.69 1.81 -3.42
N ILE A 32 -0.73 0.97 -3.80
CA ILE A 32 -1.03 -0.29 -4.49
C ILE A 32 -1.69 -1.25 -3.52
N VAL A 33 -2.89 -1.70 -3.87
CA VAL A 33 -3.68 -2.69 -3.10
C VAL A 33 -3.79 -4.03 -3.80
N GLU A 34 -3.43 -4.11 -5.09
CA GLU A 34 -3.29 -5.39 -5.81
C GLU A 34 -2.28 -5.26 -6.98
N VAL A 35 -1.59 -6.35 -7.31
CA VAL A 35 -0.65 -6.43 -8.44
C VAL A 35 -1.13 -7.47 -9.44
N PHE A 36 -1.51 -7.04 -10.65
CA PHE A 36 -2.00 -7.94 -11.70
C PHE A 36 -0.88 -8.42 -12.62
N ASN A 37 -0.96 -9.68 -13.02
CA ASN A 37 -0.08 -10.31 -14.03
C ASN A 37 1.40 -9.97 -13.83
N ASN A 38 1.90 -10.03 -12.59
CA ASN A 38 3.29 -9.67 -12.28
C ASN A 38 3.62 -8.23 -12.75
N GLY A 39 2.77 -7.25 -12.42
CA GLY A 39 3.03 -5.83 -12.62
C GLY A 39 2.74 -5.29 -14.03
N GLU A 40 1.88 -5.94 -14.80
CA GLU A 40 1.32 -5.37 -16.04
C GLU A 40 0.28 -4.28 -15.74
N ALA A 41 -0.45 -4.43 -14.63
CA ALA A 41 -1.38 -3.46 -14.09
C ALA A 41 -1.42 -3.55 -12.56
N TYR A 42 -1.98 -2.53 -11.92
CA TYR A 42 -2.08 -2.42 -10.46
C TYR A 42 -3.48 -1.94 -10.09
N LEU A 43 -4.06 -2.50 -9.02
CA LEU A 43 -5.19 -1.86 -8.37
C LEU A 43 -4.64 -0.86 -7.37
N VAL A 44 -5.05 0.41 -7.48
CA VAL A 44 -4.52 1.52 -6.69
C VAL A 44 -5.67 2.20 -5.96
N GLU A 45 -5.57 2.27 -4.65
CA GLU A 45 -6.40 3.17 -3.84
C GLU A 45 -5.86 4.59 -3.98
N LEU A 46 -6.68 5.51 -4.49
CA LEU A 46 -6.33 6.90 -4.77
C LEU A 46 -6.91 7.81 -3.69
N PHE A 47 -6.08 8.73 -3.20
CA PHE A 47 -6.42 9.59 -2.08
C PHE A 47 -6.71 11.02 -2.51
N GLY A 48 -7.71 11.62 -1.87
CA GLY A 48 -8.10 13.02 -2.05
C GLY A 48 -7.43 13.91 -1.00
N GLY A 49 -8.26 14.73 -0.35
CA GLY A 49 -7.84 15.58 0.75
C GLY A 49 -8.02 14.93 2.12
N TRP A 50 -7.51 15.63 3.15
CA TRP A 50 -7.95 15.39 4.51
C TRP A 50 -9.37 15.90 4.68
N VAL A 51 -10.24 15.07 5.25
CA VAL A 51 -11.65 15.39 5.49
C VAL A 51 -12.10 14.97 6.87
N LYS A 52 -13.29 15.44 7.26
CA LYS A 52 -14.04 14.96 8.42
C LYS A 52 -15.46 14.64 8.01
N ALA A 53 -16.05 13.64 8.66
CA ALA A 53 -17.47 13.34 8.52
C ALA A 53 -18.31 14.27 9.41
N GLU A 54 -19.28 14.95 8.81
CA GLU A 54 -20.32 15.64 9.57
C GLU A 54 -21.42 14.66 10.01
N VAL A 55 -22.28 15.12 10.94
CA VAL A 55 -23.41 14.33 11.48
C VAL A 55 -24.41 13.91 10.38
N GLY A 56 -24.37 14.54 9.21
CA GLY A 56 -25.17 14.19 8.02
C GLY A 56 -24.53 13.16 7.07
N GLY A 57 -23.28 12.75 7.31
CA GLY A 57 -22.54 11.82 6.46
C GLY A 57 -21.74 12.46 5.33
N ASP A 58 -21.88 13.76 5.12
CA ASP A 58 -21.05 14.52 4.17
C ASP A 58 -19.63 14.70 4.69
N PHE A 59 -18.66 14.76 3.77
CA PHE A 59 -17.26 15.03 4.06
C PHE A 59 -16.92 16.49 3.82
N VAL A 60 -16.34 17.14 4.83
CA VAL A 60 -15.86 18.52 4.74
C VAL A 60 -14.33 18.56 4.77
N PRO A 61 -13.69 19.46 3.98
CA PRO A 61 -12.24 19.62 4.00
C PRO A 61 -11.70 19.88 5.40
N SER A 62 -10.54 19.30 5.69
CA SER A 62 -9.88 19.36 6.99
C SER A 62 -8.36 19.36 6.83
N ILE A 63 -7.63 19.31 7.94
CA ILE A 63 -6.18 19.09 8.00
C ILE A 63 -5.84 17.86 8.85
N GLN A 64 -4.63 17.33 8.64
CA GLN A 64 -4.13 16.13 9.29
C GLN A 64 -4.20 16.15 10.82
N ASP A 65 -3.86 17.28 11.44
CA ASP A 65 -3.72 17.39 12.89
C ASP A 65 -5.04 17.63 13.63
N GLU A 66 -6.13 17.80 12.88
CA GLU A 66 -7.43 18.03 13.47
C GLU A 66 -8.08 16.72 13.98
N PRO A 67 -8.80 16.75 15.12
CA PRO A 67 -9.45 15.55 15.66
C PRO A 67 -10.47 14.96 14.69
N LEU A 68 -10.46 13.63 14.53
CA LEU A 68 -11.35 12.88 13.65
C LEU A 68 -11.13 13.13 12.15
N SER A 69 -10.06 13.83 11.76
CA SER A 69 -9.65 13.92 10.37
C SER A 69 -9.11 12.60 9.85
N PHE A 70 -9.40 12.29 8.61
CA PHE A 70 -8.81 11.18 7.87
C PHE A 70 -8.58 11.59 6.42
N MET A 71 -7.66 10.91 5.73
CA MET A 71 -7.48 11.08 4.30
C MET A 71 -8.60 10.34 3.58
N GLU A 72 -9.34 11.02 2.71
CA GLU A 72 -10.40 10.37 1.95
C GLU A 72 -9.85 9.52 0.81
N THR A 73 -10.57 8.45 0.50
CA THR A 73 -10.36 7.64 -0.70
C THR A 73 -11.31 8.16 -1.77
N ILE A 74 -10.75 8.67 -2.87
CA ILE A 74 -11.53 9.19 -4.00
C ILE A 74 -11.83 8.11 -5.06
N GLY A 75 -11.09 7.01 -5.04
CA GLY A 75 -11.34 5.89 -5.95
C GLY A 75 -10.40 4.72 -5.73
N VAL A 76 -10.79 3.54 -6.25
CA VAL A 76 -9.95 2.35 -6.29
C VAL A 76 -9.92 1.88 -7.74
N GLU A 77 -8.82 2.15 -8.42
CA GLU A 77 -8.76 2.09 -9.88
C GLU A 77 -7.67 1.15 -10.38
N THR A 78 -7.93 0.54 -11.53
CA THR A 78 -6.90 -0.21 -12.26
C THR A 78 -6.03 0.77 -13.03
N VAL A 79 -4.74 0.82 -12.69
CA VAL A 79 -3.77 1.77 -13.22
C VAL A 79 -2.57 1.01 -13.80
N TYR A 80 -1.97 1.55 -14.86
CA TYR A 80 -0.85 0.94 -15.57
C TYR A 80 0.50 1.51 -15.12
N PRO A 81 1.61 0.75 -15.29
CA PRO A 81 2.95 1.18 -14.87
C PRO A 81 3.38 2.56 -15.36
N HIS A 82 2.96 2.95 -16.57
CA HIS A 82 3.34 4.24 -17.17
C HIS A 82 2.63 5.43 -16.54
N GLN A 83 1.57 5.21 -15.76
CA GLN A 83 0.78 6.26 -15.12
C GLN A 83 1.24 6.53 -13.68
N LEU A 84 2.20 5.74 -13.18
CA LEU A 84 2.61 5.74 -11.78
C LEU A 84 4.08 6.10 -11.60
N LYS A 85 4.34 6.84 -10.53
CA LYS A 85 5.68 7.05 -9.98
C LYS A 85 5.73 6.56 -8.54
N LEU A 86 6.73 5.73 -8.23
CA LEU A 86 7.02 5.31 -6.85
C LEU A 86 7.41 6.53 -6.01
N VAL A 87 6.74 6.71 -4.87
CA VAL A 87 7.04 7.74 -3.86
C VAL A 87 7.85 7.13 -2.73
N LYS A 88 7.34 6.04 -2.13
CA LYS A 88 8.01 5.30 -1.06
C LYS A 88 7.68 3.81 -1.17
N PRO A 89 8.66 2.91 -0.98
CA PRO A 89 8.39 1.48 -0.99
C PRO A 89 7.64 1.04 0.28
N ALA A 90 6.85 -0.02 0.17
CA ALA A 90 6.05 -0.59 1.26
C ALA A 90 6.85 -0.79 2.56
N ARG A 91 8.10 -1.28 2.43
CA ARG A 91 9.02 -1.55 3.56
C ARG A 91 9.38 -0.31 4.39
N GLU A 92 9.23 0.90 3.83
CA GLU A 92 9.53 2.18 4.49
C GLU A 92 8.30 2.81 5.13
N ILE A 93 7.10 2.35 4.73
CA ILE A 93 5.82 2.82 5.23
C ILE A 93 5.32 1.88 6.34
N MET A 94 5.52 0.58 6.13
CA MET A 94 5.05 -0.48 7.02
C MET A 94 6.16 -0.91 7.97
N GLY A 95 5.80 -1.13 9.24
CA GLY A 95 6.71 -1.78 10.18
C GLY A 95 7.12 -3.17 9.69
N ILE A 96 8.36 -3.58 9.96
CA ILE A 96 8.97 -4.81 9.40
C ILE A 96 8.11 -6.08 9.61
N ARG A 97 7.37 -6.16 10.73
CA ARG A 97 6.46 -7.28 11.01
C ARG A 97 5.29 -7.33 10.03
N LYS A 98 4.66 -6.18 9.77
CA LYS A 98 3.51 -6.09 8.84
C LYS A 98 3.97 -6.38 7.41
N TYR A 99 5.11 -5.81 7.01
CA TYR A 99 5.70 -6.10 5.70
C TYR A 99 6.05 -7.59 5.55
N LEU A 100 6.63 -8.21 6.58
CA LEU A 100 6.94 -9.65 6.54
C LEU A 100 5.66 -10.49 6.38
N THR A 101 4.59 -10.22 7.13
CA THR A 101 3.31 -10.93 6.97
C THR A 101 2.80 -10.86 5.53
N THR A 102 2.83 -9.67 4.91
CA THR A 102 2.44 -9.51 3.50
C THR A 102 3.28 -10.35 2.55
N VAL A 103 4.60 -10.38 2.74
CA VAL A 103 5.49 -11.22 1.90
C VAL A 103 5.20 -12.70 2.10
N LEU A 104 4.83 -13.12 3.31
CA LEU A 104 4.52 -14.51 3.64
C LEU A 104 3.20 -14.97 2.99
N ASP A 105 2.18 -14.11 2.92
CA ASP A 105 0.89 -14.47 2.33
C ASP A 105 1.00 -14.83 0.83
N ASP A 106 2.00 -14.29 0.13
CA ASP A 106 2.25 -14.54 -1.29
C ASP A 106 3.20 -15.73 -1.57
N LEU A 107 3.83 -16.31 -0.54
CA LEU A 107 4.81 -17.39 -0.71
C LEU A 107 4.12 -18.77 -0.78
N PRO A 108 4.55 -19.67 -1.68
CA PRO A 108 4.04 -21.03 -1.70
C PRO A 108 4.52 -21.82 -0.47
N ASP A 109 3.72 -22.81 -0.04
CA ASP A 109 3.92 -23.59 1.19
C ASP A 109 5.33 -24.15 1.37
N ASN A 110 5.97 -24.61 0.29
CA ASN A 110 7.32 -25.16 0.35
C ASN A 110 8.37 -24.10 0.73
N LEU A 111 8.23 -22.87 0.22
CA LEU A 111 9.12 -21.77 0.58
C LEU A 111 8.77 -21.19 1.96
N LEU A 112 7.49 -21.22 2.34
CA LEU A 112 7.08 -20.87 3.71
C LEU A 112 7.71 -21.81 4.75
N ALA A 113 7.77 -23.12 4.47
CA ALA A 113 8.44 -24.08 5.33
C ALA A 113 9.93 -23.74 5.53
N GLU A 114 10.65 -23.36 4.46
CA GLU A 114 12.06 -22.93 4.57
C GLU A 114 12.21 -21.67 5.44
N VAL A 115 11.27 -20.73 5.35
CA VAL A 115 11.28 -19.52 6.20
C VAL A 115 11.00 -19.87 7.66
N CYS A 116 10.10 -20.82 7.93
CA CYS A 116 9.85 -21.35 9.28
C CYS A 116 11.12 -21.98 9.87
N ASP A 117 11.77 -22.88 9.14
CA ASP A 117 13.01 -23.53 9.57
C ASP A 117 14.10 -22.49 9.90
N PHE A 118 14.23 -21.46 9.06
CA PHE A 118 15.16 -20.36 9.30
C PHE A 118 14.80 -19.56 10.54
N ALA A 119 13.52 -19.27 10.77
CA ALA A 119 13.06 -18.55 11.96
C ALA A 119 13.33 -19.36 13.24
N GLU A 120 13.09 -20.67 13.23
CA GLU A 120 13.41 -21.58 14.35
C GLU A 120 14.91 -21.61 14.63
N PHE A 121 15.74 -21.70 13.58
CA PHE A 121 17.18 -21.61 13.71
C PHE A 121 17.62 -20.29 14.39
N LEU A 122 17.04 -19.15 14.00
CA LEU A 122 17.35 -17.85 14.61
C LEU A 122 16.96 -17.80 16.10
N GLN A 123 15.83 -18.40 16.48
CA GLN A 123 15.41 -18.48 17.88
C GLN A 123 16.40 -19.31 18.71
N GLN A 124 16.76 -20.50 18.23
CA GLN A 124 17.74 -21.37 18.90
C GLN A 124 19.10 -20.69 19.03
N ARG A 125 19.56 -20.02 17.97
CA ARG A 125 20.84 -19.29 17.98
C ARG A 125 20.87 -18.18 19.03
N ASN A 126 19.76 -17.48 19.25
CA ASN A 126 19.70 -16.42 20.25
C ASN A 126 19.64 -16.97 21.68
N LEU A 127 18.93 -18.08 21.90
CA LEU A 127 18.93 -18.79 23.20
C LEU A 127 20.35 -19.25 23.58
N ASN A 128 21.09 -19.80 22.61
CA ASN A 128 22.45 -20.29 22.83
C ASN A 128 23.49 -19.17 23.00
N LYS A 129 23.18 -17.92 22.62
CA LYS A 129 24.05 -16.76 22.86
C LYS A 129 23.82 -16.09 24.21
N ALA A 130 22.69 -16.37 24.85
CA ALA A 130 22.33 -15.85 26.18
C ALA A 130 22.72 -16.81 27.32
N SER A 131 23.30 -17.96 26.99
CA SER A 131 23.84 -18.98 27.91
C SER A 131 25.35 -18.86 27.99
#